data_AF-A0A1S3RKR5-F1
#
_entry.id   AF-A0A1S3RKR5-F1
#
_cell.length_a   1.000
_cell.length_b   1.000
_cell.length_c   1.000
_cell.angle_alpha   90.00
_cell.angle_beta   90.00
_cell.angle_gamma   90.00
#
_symmetry.space_group_name_H-M   'P 1'
#
loop_
_entity.id
_entity.type
_entity.pdbx_description
1 polymer ?
#
loop_
_entity_poly.entity_id
_entity_poly.type
_entity_poly.pdbx_seq_one_letter_code
_entity_poly.pdbx_strand_id
1 'polypeptide(L)'
;MNEDVTRQKGVILKQGILVKRVTMFSVAWRLLVTALYSTWLKSQPKTLTYIYSILFIRRPTVTQRNTMESIDTATEDRQLDKVEPCLERDRLRMRVSVLEESVRSYEVECKASRETVMRLVAEVARERRNTAGSAEALDLLRLDLDSALLTKRSTDMENQSLAARLEANQRVVEAAKQEAGCLERQIQELEGKLQTSQGKNQATKGRLQALLGEVGALLQLGLSMPTEEEILQRLGDLCNRQERMKAIKEEMERRLSQVSEDVSRQTELHHSALQRAQLAEQQVTDLSDRLQGLEAELMTSDVHRDGLSHNRQIYEQFLEQLSERMKVDGIATDLGYDMRLQLILSRAEQLVKLEGTALVESKTLAHNQQRKLKIQKERLESKELHMELLRRKVSELEEEKRTRSALAMQRDDANVTARKMQKKVERLQEELGSSKVSITELKAQLSHTNELKVEGRTAQAHTSSRGRVI
;
A
#
# COMPACT_ATOMS: atom_id res chain seq x y z
N MET A 1 29.40 -26.01 56.62
CA MET A 1 28.77 -24.87 57.35
C MET A 1 27.51 -25.28 58.12
N ASN A 2 26.47 -25.88 57.53
CA ASN A 2 25.24 -26.18 58.30
C ASN A 2 25.37 -27.33 59.32
N GLU A 3 26.31 -28.27 59.16
CA GLU A 3 26.47 -29.43 60.07
C GLU A 3 27.21 -29.11 61.38
N ASP A 4 28.11 -28.13 61.37
CA ASP A 4 28.84 -27.72 62.58
C ASP A 4 27.90 -27.04 63.59
N VAL A 5 26.97 -26.22 63.08
CA VAL A 5 25.97 -25.50 63.89
C VAL A 5 25.01 -26.44 64.61
N THR A 6 24.65 -27.59 64.02
CA THR A 6 23.80 -28.59 64.68
C THR A 6 24.57 -29.38 65.74
N ARG A 7 25.84 -29.76 65.46
CA ARG A 7 26.73 -30.39 66.46
C ARG A 7 26.97 -29.47 67.66
N GLN A 8 27.25 -28.20 67.44
CA GLN A 8 27.53 -27.23 68.50
C GLN A 8 26.31 -26.99 69.41
N LYS A 9 25.10 -26.89 68.83
CA LYS A 9 23.84 -26.83 69.61
C LYS A 9 23.62 -28.09 70.47
N GLY A 10 23.96 -29.27 69.95
CA GLY A 10 23.85 -30.54 70.69
C GLY A 10 24.75 -30.62 71.94
N VAL A 11 25.95 -30.04 71.88
CA VAL A 11 26.86 -29.98 73.04
C VAL A 11 26.33 -29.04 74.13
N ILE A 12 25.85 -27.85 73.75
CA ILE A 12 25.29 -26.85 74.68
C ILE A 12 24.09 -27.44 75.43
N LEU A 13 23.19 -28.15 74.73
CA LEU A 13 22.02 -28.76 75.35
C LEU A 13 22.39 -29.86 76.38
N LYS A 14 23.41 -30.68 76.08
CA LYS A 14 23.92 -31.69 77.02
C LYS A 14 24.56 -31.07 78.27
N GLN A 15 25.33 -29.99 78.14
CA GLN A 15 25.89 -29.30 79.31
C GLN A 15 24.80 -28.64 80.17
N GLY A 16 23.79 -28.01 79.55
CA GLY A 16 22.66 -27.42 80.29
C GLY A 16 21.88 -28.42 81.14
N ILE A 17 21.71 -29.66 80.66
CA ILE A 17 21.08 -30.75 81.42
C ILE A 17 21.97 -31.21 82.58
N LEU A 18 23.30 -31.29 82.37
CA LEU A 18 24.23 -31.70 83.41
C LEU A 18 24.31 -30.68 84.56
N VAL A 19 24.39 -29.39 84.24
CA VAL A 19 24.38 -28.30 85.23
C VAL A 19 23.08 -28.30 86.05
N LYS A 20 21.91 -28.48 85.42
CA LYS A 20 20.62 -28.59 86.13
C LYS A 20 20.54 -29.80 87.07
N ARG A 21 21.22 -30.92 86.75
CA ARG A 21 21.30 -32.07 87.67
C ARG A 21 22.21 -31.78 88.88
N VAL A 22 23.35 -31.12 88.67
CA VAL A 22 24.27 -30.76 89.77
C VAL A 22 23.65 -29.74 90.72
N THR A 23 22.92 -28.73 90.22
CA THR A 23 22.26 -27.75 91.08
C THR A 23 21.12 -28.37 91.90
N MET A 24 20.29 -29.26 91.32
CA MET A 24 19.27 -29.97 92.09
C MET A 24 19.86 -30.90 93.16
N PHE A 25 20.97 -31.60 92.88
CA PHE A 25 21.66 -32.41 93.90
C PHE A 25 22.18 -31.55 95.07
N SER A 26 22.73 -30.36 94.78
CA SER A 26 23.20 -29.42 95.81
C SER A 26 22.07 -28.90 96.70
N VAL A 27 20.90 -28.57 96.12
CA VAL A 27 19.72 -28.14 96.88
C VAL A 27 19.14 -29.29 97.72
N ALA A 28 19.03 -30.49 97.14
CA ALA A 28 18.56 -31.67 97.86
C ALA A 28 19.46 -32.04 99.04
N TRP A 29 20.79 -31.99 98.86
CA TRP A 29 21.76 -32.24 99.93
C TRP A 29 21.64 -31.22 101.08
N ARG A 30 21.47 -29.93 100.76
CA ARG A 30 21.25 -28.88 101.78
C ARG A 30 19.99 -29.13 102.60
N LEU A 31 18.89 -29.51 101.96
CA LEU A 31 17.63 -29.86 102.64
C LEU A 31 17.75 -31.11 103.52
N LEU A 32 18.51 -32.11 103.08
CA LEU A 32 18.72 -33.35 103.83
C LEU A 32 19.59 -33.09 105.09
N VAL A 33 20.63 -32.25 104.97
CA VAL A 33 21.46 -31.82 106.10
C VAL A 33 20.67 -30.99 107.13
N THR A 34 19.82 -30.04 106.70
CA THR A 34 18.99 -29.28 107.65
C THR A 34 17.92 -30.13 108.31
N ALA A 35 17.33 -31.10 107.60
CA ALA A 35 16.38 -32.06 108.19
C ALA A 35 17.05 -32.88 109.31
N LEU A 36 18.22 -33.48 109.05
CA LEU A 36 18.96 -34.27 110.03
C LEU A 36 19.38 -33.45 111.27
N TYR A 37 19.83 -32.21 111.07
CA TYR A 37 20.20 -31.32 112.19
C TYR A 37 18.98 -30.95 113.06
N SER A 38 17.80 -30.77 112.44
CA SER A 38 16.55 -30.45 113.14
C SER A 38 15.98 -31.61 113.98
N THR A 39 16.27 -32.85 113.60
CA THR A 39 15.84 -34.05 114.33
C THR A 39 16.78 -34.41 115.48
N TRP A 40 18.08 -34.13 115.36
CA TRP A 40 19.06 -34.44 116.42
C TRP A 40 18.84 -33.60 117.69
N LEU A 41 18.53 -32.31 117.53
CA LEU A 41 18.32 -31.37 118.66
C LEU A 41 16.99 -31.56 119.42
N LYS A 42 16.18 -32.57 119.09
CA LYS A 42 14.87 -32.87 119.71
C LYS A 42 14.84 -34.14 120.55
N SER A 43 15.97 -34.83 120.74
CA SER A 43 16.01 -36.13 121.43
C SER A 43 16.93 -36.15 122.66
N GLN A 44 16.53 -35.43 123.71
CA GLN A 44 16.91 -35.70 125.11
C GLN A 44 15.71 -35.42 126.04
N PRO A 45 15.35 -36.33 126.96
CA PRO A 45 14.17 -36.19 127.82
C PRO A 45 14.44 -35.32 129.06
N LYS A 46 13.35 -34.79 129.66
CA LYS A 46 13.37 -34.08 130.95
C LYS A 46 12.89 -34.99 132.08
N THR A 47 13.62 -35.00 133.19
CA THR A 47 13.16 -35.41 134.54
C THR A 47 13.69 -34.36 135.53
N LEU A 48 12.91 -33.76 136.45
CA LEU A 48 12.10 -34.33 137.54
C LEU A 48 13.01 -35.12 138.52
N THR A 49 13.00 -34.94 139.84
CA THR A 49 12.13 -34.19 140.79
C THR A 49 13.02 -33.78 142.00
N TYR A 50 12.95 -32.59 142.59
CA TYR A 50 11.95 -32.06 143.54
C TYR A 50 12.00 -32.69 144.96
N ILE A 51 12.25 -31.83 145.98
CA ILE A 51 12.04 -32.01 147.43
C ILE A 51 12.87 -33.10 148.16
N TYR A 52 13.64 -32.71 149.19
CA TYR A 52 13.31 -33.00 150.59
C TYR A 52 14.05 -32.14 151.61
N SER A 53 13.31 -31.59 152.57
CA SER A 53 13.81 -30.88 153.76
C SER A 53 13.85 -31.82 154.95
N ILE A 54 14.89 -31.76 155.79
CA ILE A 54 14.92 -32.17 157.21
C ILE A 54 16.18 -31.50 157.81
N LEU A 55 16.16 -30.69 158.88
CA LEU A 55 15.61 -30.81 160.25
C LEU A 55 16.49 -31.58 161.25
N PHE A 56 17.20 -30.78 162.06
CA PHE A 56 17.09 -30.79 163.53
C PHE A 56 18.02 -31.72 164.37
N ILE A 57 18.20 -31.31 165.63
CA ILE A 57 18.79 -32.03 166.80
C ILE A 57 20.29 -32.39 166.76
N ARG A 58 21.12 -31.60 167.47
CA ARG A 58 21.75 -32.08 168.73
C ARG A 58 22.09 -30.97 169.75
N ARG A 59 21.07 -30.54 170.50
CA ARG A 59 21.16 -30.18 171.94
C ARG A 59 21.37 -31.48 172.79
N PRO A 60 21.39 -31.47 174.15
CA PRO A 60 21.52 -30.33 175.08
C PRO A 60 22.95 -30.22 175.69
N THR A 61 23.35 -30.28 176.99
CA THR A 61 22.70 -30.58 178.30
C THR A 61 23.59 -30.19 179.51
N VAL A 62 22.96 -29.75 180.62
CA VAL A 62 23.31 -30.03 182.05
C VAL A 62 24.58 -29.35 182.63
N THR A 63 24.64 -28.88 183.89
CA THR A 63 23.74 -28.94 185.09
C THR A 63 23.49 -27.50 185.62
N GLN A 64 22.32 -27.12 186.17
CA GLN A 64 21.95 -27.07 187.60
C GLN A 64 23.05 -26.58 188.59
N ARG A 65 22.74 -25.96 189.75
CA ARG A 65 21.50 -26.03 190.56
C ARG A 65 21.32 -24.76 191.44
N ASN A 66 20.07 -24.59 191.90
CA ASN A 66 19.41 -23.84 193.01
C ASN A 66 20.29 -23.19 194.13
N THR A 67 19.81 -22.37 195.09
CA THR A 67 18.49 -22.20 195.79
C THR A 67 18.56 -20.81 196.52
N MET A 68 17.55 -19.92 196.56
CA MET A 68 16.27 -19.92 197.32
C MET A 68 16.40 -19.38 198.78
N GLU A 69 15.58 -18.36 199.12
CA GLU A 69 15.14 -17.97 200.50
C GLU A 69 16.23 -17.48 201.52
N SER A 70 15.94 -16.74 202.61
CA SER A 70 14.76 -15.98 203.07
C SER A 70 15.13 -14.96 204.20
N ILE A 71 14.40 -13.82 204.27
CA ILE A 71 13.60 -13.30 205.42
C ILE A 71 14.21 -13.23 206.85
N ASP A 72 14.23 -12.00 207.39
CA ASP A 72 14.01 -11.46 208.77
C ASP A 72 14.91 -11.66 210.02
N THR A 73 14.93 -10.54 210.79
CA THR A 73 14.94 -10.36 212.28
C THR A 73 16.16 -10.67 213.18
N ALA A 74 16.79 -9.57 213.63
CA ALA A 74 16.81 -9.02 215.01
C ALA A 74 17.56 -9.71 216.20
N THR A 75 18.10 -8.84 217.11
CA THR A 75 18.46 -9.09 218.54
C THR A 75 19.56 -10.15 218.81
N GLU A 76 20.31 -10.27 219.92
CA GLU A 76 20.59 -9.56 221.21
C GLU A 76 21.92 -10.17 221.77
N ASP A 77 22.67 -9.76 222.82
CA ASP A 77 22.77 -8.64 223.78
C ASP A 77 24.20 -8.73 224.44
N ARG A 78 24.61 -7.76 225.29
CA ARG A 78 25.72 -7.82 226.31
C ARG A 78 27.18 -7.81 225.81
N GLN A 79 28.18 -7.24 226.51
CA GLN A 79 28.35 -6.37 227.71
C GLN A 79 29.82 -5.85 227.68
N LEU A 80 30.40 -4.96 228.51
CA LEU A 80 30.14 -4.14 229.73
C LEU A 80 31.11 -2.90 229.60
N ASP A 81 31.24 -1.85 230.42
CA ASP A 81 30.74 -1.38 231.73
C ASP A 81 30.76 0.19 231.79
N LYS A 82 30.22 0.77 232.87
CA LYS A 82 30.52 2.07 233.53
C LYS A 82 31.23 3.25 232.81
N VAL A 83 30.49 4.39 232.82
CA VAL A 83 30.90 5.81 233.01
C VAL A 83 30.96 6.78 231.79
N GLU A 84 30.01 7.74 231.84
CA GLU A 84 29.93 9.12 231.28
C GLU A 84 30.00 9.43 229.75
N PRO A 85 29.35 10.54 229.27
CA PRO A 85 28.82 10.59 227.90
C PRO A 85 29.01 11.91 227.08
N CYS A 86 28.37 11.96 225.89
CA CYS A 86 27.79 13.17 225.23
C CYS A 86 28.48 13.93 224.06
N LEU A 87 29.66 13.56 223.50
CA LEU A 87 30.23 14.34 222.36
C LEU A 87 30.49 13.58 221.03
N GLU A 88 30.87 12.30 221.05
CA GLU A 88 31.43 11.67 219.83
C GLU A 88 30.38 11.16 218.83
N ARG A 89 29.20 10.75 219.33
CA ARG A 89 28.10 10.14 218.56
C ARG A 89 27.63 10.99 217.38
N ASP A 90 27.51 12.30 217.58
CA ASP A 90 26.82 13.17 216.62
C ASP A 90 27.76 13.59 215.46
N ARG A 91 29.09 13.53 215.68
CA ARG A 91 30.12 13.68 214.64
C ARG A 91 30.13 12.50 213.65
N LEU A 92 29.87 11.29 214.13
CA LEU A 92 29.71 10.11 213.29
C LEU A 92 28.44 10.19 212.44
N ARG A 93 27.31 10.64 213.03
CA ARG A 93 26.02 10.80 212.32
C ARG A 93 26.14 11.73 211.11
N MET A 94 26.77 12.90 211.27
CA MET A 94 26.98 13.85 210.17
C MET A 94 27.79 13.22 209.00
N ARG A 95 28.77 12.35 209.32
CA ARG A 95 29.61 11.68 208.33
C ARG A 95 28.87 10.61 207.52
N VAL A 96 27.81 10.01 208.09
CA VAL A 96 26.91 9.10 207.36
C VAL A 96 26.05 9.88 206.35
N SER A 97 25.44 11.00 206.76
CA SER A 97 24.58 11.80 205.85
C SER A 97 25.32 12.31 204.60
N VAL A 98 26.58 12.77 204.75
CA VAL A 98 27.41 13.19 203.61
C VAL A 98 27.72 12.02 202.66
N LEU A 99 27.96 10.82 203.21
CA LEU A 99 28.18 9.62 202.38
C LEU A 99 26.90 9.21 201.64
N GLU A 100 25.74 9.22 202.31
CA GLU A 100 24.46 8.98 201.65
C GLU A 100 24.20 9.97 200.51
N GLU A 101 24.47 11.26 200.71
CA GLU A 101 24.30 12.27 199.67
C GLU A 101 25.25 12.06 198.48
N SER A 102 26.50 11.62 198.73
CA SER A 102 27.43 11.24 197.65
C SER A 102 26.97 9.99 196.87
N VAL A 103 26.36 9.01 197.56
CA VAL A 103 25.77 7.83 196.90
C VAL A 103 24.56 8.24 196.06
N ARG A 104 23.70 9.11 196.59
CA ARG A 104 22.55 9.66 195.84
C ARG A 104 23.00 10.45 194.60
N SER A 105 24.08 11.23 194.66
CA SER A 105 24.59 11.94 193.47
C SER A 105 25.17 10.97 192.44
N TYR A 106 25.96 9.97 192.85
CA TYR A 106 26.47 8.94 191.93
C TYR A 106 25.35 8.09 191.32
N GLU A 107 24.27 7.81 192.05
CA GLU A 107 23.09 7.15 191.51
C GLU A 107 22.43 7.97 190.39
N VAL A 108 22.28 9.28 190.58
CA VAL A 108 21.70 10.18 189.56
C VAL A 108 22.62 10.27 188.34
N GLU A 109 23.93 10.38 188.54
CA GLU A 109 24.92 10.42 187.47
C GLU A 109 24.98 9.09 186.69
N CYS A 110 24.93 7.94 187.38
CA CYS A 110 24.84 6.63 186.73
C CYS A 110 23.53 6.43 185.96
N LYS A 111 22.41 6.98 186.44
CA LYS A 111 21.12 6.97 185.71
C LYS A 111 21.23 7.82 184.43
N ALA A 112 21.77 9.04 184.53
CA ALA A 112 21.99 9.91 183.37
C ALA A 112 22.99 9.32 182.35
N SER A 113 24.07 8.70 182.81
CA SER A 113 25.08 8.01 181.99
C SER A 113 24.50 6.77 181.28
N ARG A 114 23.69 5.97 181.98
CA ARG A 114 22.92 4.87 181.38
C ARG A 114 21.96 5.39 180.30
N GLU A 115 21.33 6.53 180.53
CA GLU A 115 20.38 7.14 179.58
C GLU A 115 21.06 7.73 178.34
N THR A 116 22.23 8.38 178.47
CA THR A 116 23.02 8.80 177.29
C THR A 116 23.53 7.61 176.49
N VAL A 117 24.01 6.54 177.15
CA VAL A 117 24.40 5.29 176.48
C VAL A 117 23.20 4.64 175.76
N MET A 118 22.02 4.59 176.39
CA MET A 118 20.82 4.08 175.72
C MET A 118 20.40 4.93 174.52
N ARG A 119 20.55 6.26 174.58
CA ARG A 119 20.32 7.17 173.43
C ARG A 119 21.31 6.90 172.29
N LEU A 120 22.61 6.83 172.60
CA LEU A 120 23.65 6.52 171.61
C LEU A 120 23.47 5.14 170.98
N VAL A 121 23.05 4.13 171.75
CA VAL A 121 22.70 2.79 171.22
C VAL A 121 21.47 2.87 170.31
N ALA A 122 20.45 3.66 170.66
CA ALA A 122 19.29 3.88 169.80
C ALA A 122 19.63 4.65 168.51
N GLU A 123 20.54 5.63 168.58
CA GLU A 123 21.07 6.38 167.43
C GLU A 123 21.93 5.50 166.53
N VAL A 124 22.84 4.69 167.07
CA VAL A 124 23.60 3.68 166.30
C VAL A 124 22.67 2.64 165.68
N ALA A 125 21.60 2.23 166.38
CA ALA A 125 20.60 1.33 165.82
C ALA A 125 19.72 1.99 164.74
N ARG A 126 19.50 3.31 164.82
CA ARG A 126 18.83 4.12 163.78
C ARG A 126 19.72 4.26 162.55
N GLU A 127 20.98 4.67 162.73
CA GLU A 127 21.92 4.82 161.61
C GLU A 127 22.24 3.48 160.95
N ARG A 128 22.37 2.36 161.70
CA ARG A 128 22.48 1.03 161.09
C ARG A 128 21.29 0.69 160.19
N ARG A 129 20.06 1.05 160.60
CA ARG A 129 18.85 0.91 159.77
C ARG A 129 18.86 1.85 158.56
N ASN A 130 19.30 3.09 158.71
CA ASN A 130 19.46 4.03 157.60
C ASN A 130 20.47 3.50 156.57
N THR A 131 21.64 3.03 157.02
CA THR A 131 22.68 2.49 156.14
C THR A 131 22.22 1.22 155.43
N ALA A 132 21.49 0.33 156.12
CA ALA A 132 20.90 -0.86 155.49
C ALA A 132 19.89 -0.48 154.40
N GLY A 133 18.92 0.39 154.70
CA GLY A 133 17.95 0.86 153.71
C GLY A 133 18.58 1.62 152.54
N SER A 134 19.68 2.35 152.77
CA SER A 134 20.44 3.00 151.70
C SER A 134 21.21 2.00 150.81
N ALA A 135 21.69 0.88 151.38
CA ALA A 135 22.33 -0.19 150.62
C ALA A 135 21.29 -0.96 149.78
N GLU A 136 20.14 -1.31 150.36
CA GLU A 136 19.00 -1.91 149.66
C GLU A 136 18.52 -1.03 148.50
N ALA A 137 18.41 0.29 148.71
CA ALA A 137 18.08 1.24 147.64
C ALA A 137 19.15 1.32 146.54
N LEU A 138 20.44 1.24 146.88
CA LEU A 138 21.53 1.19 145.90
C LEU A 138 21.54 -0.10 145.09
N ASP A 139 21.21 -1.24 145.70
CA ASP A 139 21.12 -2.53 145.00
C ASP A 139 19.89 -2.64 144.10
N LEU A 140 18.76 -2.01 144.48
CA LEU A 140 17.62 -1.81 143.56
C LEU A 140 18.00 -0.93 142.36
N LEU A 141 18.67 0.21 142.59
CA LEU A 141 19.13 1.09 141.50
C LEU A 141 20.18 0.43 140.59
N ARG A 142 20.99 -0.51 141.11
CA ARG A 142 21.89 -1.35 140.30
C ARG A 142 21.11 -2.32 139.41
N LEU A 143 20.09 -2.99 139.95
CA LEU A 143 19.24 -3.91 139.20
C LEU A 143 18.48 -3.18 138.08
N ASP A 144 17.95 -1.98 138.37
CA ASP A 144 17.31 -1.13 137.37
C ASP A 144 18.30 -0.63 136.30
N LEU A 145 19.54 -0.30 136.68
CA LEU A 145 20.60 0.07 135.73
C LEU A 145 20.99 -1.10 134.81
N ASP A 146 21.18 -2.31 135.36
CA ASP A 146 21.48 -3.49 134.55
C ASP A 146 20.31 -3.87 133.62
N SER A 147 19.07 -3.73 134.10
CA SER A 147 17.86 -3.87 133.28
C SER A 147 17.79 -2.82 132.14
N ALA A 148 18.11 -1.56 132.43
CA ALA A 148 18.21 -0.48 131.44
C ALA A 148 19.34 -0.72 130.43
N LEU A 149 20.47 -1.28 130.85
CA LEU A 149 21.58 -1.64 129.97
C LEU A 149 21.25 -2.84 129.06
N LEU A 150 20.50 -3.83 129.57
CA LEU A 150 20.04 -4.97 128.77
C LEU A 150 18.99 -4.56 127.74
N THR A 151 17.99 -3.76 128.14
CA THR A 151 16.98 -3.22 127.21
C THR A 151 17.60 -2.31 126.16
N LYS A 152 18.53 -1.42 126.54
CA LYS A 152 19.32 -0.64 125.57
C LYS A 152 20.09 -1.52 124.59
N ARG A 153 20.74 -2.59 125.05
CA ARG A 153 21.45 -3.53 124.15
C ARG A 153 20.48 -4.22 123.16
N SER A 154 19.26 -4.57 123.59
CA SER A 154 18.24 -5.09 122.66
C SER A 154 17.88 -4.08 121.59
N THR A 155 17.56 -2.84 121.98
CA THR A 155 17.18 -1.78 121.03
C THR A 155 18.35 -1.36 120.13
N ASP A 156 19.59 -1.34 120.63
CA ASP A 156 20.79 -1.10 119.81
C ASP A 156 20.96 -2.20 118.72
N MET A 157 20.70 -3.48 119.04
CA MET A 157 20.74 -4.59 118.08
C MET A 157 19.56 -4.57 117.10
N GLU A 158 18.36 -4.22 117.56
CA GLU A 158 17.17 -4.04 116.72
C GLU A 158 17.35 -2.87 115.75
N ASN A 159 17.91 -1.74 116.20
CA ASN A 159 18.25 -0.60 115.36
C ASN A 159 19.28 -0.97 114.28
N GLN A 160 20.32 -1.74 114.61
CA GLN A 160 21.29 -2.25 113.63
C GLN A 160 20.62 -3.18 112.60
N SER A 161 19.72 -4.06 113.04
CA SER A 161 18.94 -4.94 112.16
C SER A 161 18.02 -4.15 111.22
N LEU A 162 17.35 -3.11 111.72
CA LEU A 162 16.51 -2.22 110.93
C LEU A 162 17.33 -1.37 109.94
N ALA A 163 18.51 -0.88 110.32
CA ALA A 163 19.42 -0.17 109.43
C ALA A 163 19.91 -1.08 108.28
N ALA A 164 20.38 -2.29 108.59
CA ALA A 164 20.81 -3.26 107.57
C ALA A 164 19.66 -3.65 106.61
N ARG A 165 18.42 -3.75 107.11
CA ARG A 165 17.21 -3.95 106.29
C ARG A 165 16.88 -2.73 105.42
N LEU A 166 17.06 -1.51 105.94
CA LEU A 166 16.87 -0.28 105.18
C LEU A 166 17.88 -0.18 104.03
N GLU A 167 19.16 -0.43 104.28
CA GLU A 167 20.21 -0.48 103.23
C GLU A 167 19.96 -1.57 102.19
N ALA A 168 19.44 -2.73 102.60
CA ALA A 168 19.06 -3.80 101.68
C ALA A 168 17.89 -3.38 100.77
N ASN A 169 16.85 -2.77 101.36
CA ASN A 169 15.71 -2.23 100.62
C ASN A 169 16.12 -1.10 99.68
N GLN A 170 17.01 -0.19 100.11
CA GLN A 170 17.57 0.87 99.26
C GLN A 170 18.28 0.28 98.04
N ARG A 171 19.15 -0.74 98.22
CA ARG A 171 19.82 -1.41 97.11
C ARG A 171 18.84 -2.07 96.13
N VAL A 172 17.74 -2.65 96.62
CA VAL A 172 16.67 -3.18 95.75
C VAL A 172 15.93 -2.07 95.00
N VAL A 173 15.66 -0.94 95.64
CA VAL A 173 15.02 0.23 95.00
C VAL A 173 15.93 0.85 93.92
N GLU A 174 17.23 1.00 94.16
CA GLU A 174 18.15 1.50 93.13
C GLU A 174 18.32 0.50 91.97
N ALA A 175 18.32 -0.81 92.23
CA ALA A 175 18.30 -1.82 91.16
C ALA A 175 17.01 -1.74 90.32
N ALA A 176 15.85 -1.61 90.97
CA ALA A 176 14.56 -1.47 90.29
C ALA A 176 14.47 -0.17 89.46
N LYS A 177 15.04 0.95 89.94
CA LYS A 177 15.17 2.20 89.17
C LYS A 177 16.07 2.01 87.94
N GLN A 178 17.18 1.29 88.07
CA GLN A 178 18.07 0.99 86.95
C GLN A 178 17.39 0.08 85.91
N GLU A 179 16.60 -0.90 86.34
CA GLU A 179 15.80 -1.75 85.45
C GLU A 179 14.69 -0.97 84.74
N ALA A 180 13.92 -0.14 85.47
CA ALA A 180 12.92 0.77 84.88
C ALA A 180 13.56 1.68 83.83
N GLY A 181 14.68 2.33 84.16
CA GLY A 181 15.46 3.15 83.22
C GLY A 181 16.15 2.35 82.10
N CYS A 182 16.16 1.02 82.13
CA CYS A 182 16.50 0.19 80.96
C CYS A 182 15.28 -0.06 80.07
N LEU A 183 14.13 -0.36 80.68
CA LEU A 183 12.87 -0.60 79.97
C LEU A 183 12.35 0.67 79.27
N GLU A 184 12.43 1.84 79.91
CA GLU A 184 12.07 3.14 79.31
C GLU A 184 12.87 3.41 78.02
N ARG A 185 14.18 3.14 78.03
CA ARG A 185 15.03 3.27 76.82
C ARG A 185 14.65 2.27 75.73
N GLN A 186 14.27 1.04 76.08
CA GLN A 186 13.77 0.06 75.11
C GLN A 186 12.43 0.48 74.50
N ILE A 187 11.52 1.05 75.31
CA ILE A 187 10.24 1.60 74.84
C ILE A 187 10.50 2.73 73.84
N GLN A 188 11.34 3.72 74.21
CA GLN A 188 11.71 4.83 73.31
C GLN A 188 12.36 4.34 72.00
N GLU A 189 13.21 3.31 72.06
CA GLU A 189 13.83 2.72 70.85
C GLU A 189 12.78 2.02 69.96
N LEU A 190 11.80 1.33 70.55
CA LEU A 190 10.71 0.68 69.82
C LEU A 190 9.71 1.69 69.24
N GLU A 191 9.41 2.76 69.97
CA GLU A 191 8.59 3.88 69.48
C GLU A 191 9.25 4.58 68.29
N GLY A 192 10.56 4.85 68.35
CA GLY A 192 11.33 5.39 67.22
C GLY A 192 11.34 4.46 66.00
N LYS A 193 11.47 3.14 66.22
CA LYS A 193 11.33 2.13 65.14
C LYS A 193 9.93 2.08 64.55
N LEU A 194 8.89 2.22 65.38
CA LEU A 194 7.50 2.25 64.94
C LEU A 194 7.20 3.51 64.11
N GLN A 195 7.57 4.70 64.61
CA GLN A 195 7.38 5.97 63.90
C GLN A 195 8.14 5.99 62.56
N THR A 196 9.39 5.54 62.53
CA THR A 196 10.17 5.47 61.27
C THR A 196 9.63 4.41 60.30
N SER A 197 9.01 3.34 60.78
CA SER A 197 8.29 2.37 59.95
C SER A 197 6.97 2.93 59.41
N GLN A 198 6.19 3.63 60.23
CA GLN A 198 4.95 4.30 59.84
C GLN A 198 5.20 5.37 58.77
N GLY A 199 6.20 6.23 58.97
CA GLY A 199 6.59 7.26 57.99
C GLY A 199 7.04 6.66 56.66
N LYS A 200 7.79 5.54 56.67
CA LYS A 200 8.13 4.79 55.45
C LYS A 200 6.88 4.24 54.75
N ASN A 201 5.94 3.65 55.49
CA ASN A 201 4.69 3.12 54.95
C ASN A 201 3.73 4.21 54.42
N GLN A 202 3.76 5.41 54.99
CA GLN A 202 3.04 6.57 54.46
C GLN A 202 3.71 7.08 53.17
N ALA A 203 5.04 7.16 53.13
CA ALA A 203 5.77 7.55 51.93
C ALA A 203 5.60 6.57 50.76
N THR A 204 5.56 5.26 51.01
CA THR A 204 5.29 4.26 49.95
C THR A 204 3.83 4.31 49.48
N LYS A 205 2.86 4.50 50.38
CA LYS A 205 1.45 4.73 50.00
C LYS A 205 1.28 5.99 49.14
N GLY A 206 1.91 7.10 49.52
CA GLY A 206 1.89 8.33 48.73
C GLY A 206 2.50 8.18 47.33
N ARG A 207 3.59 7.41 47.21
CA ARG A 207 4.19 7.06 45.90
C ARG A 207 3.28 6.19 45.05
N LEU A 208 2.63 5.17 45.63
CA LEU A 208 1.65 4.35 44.92
C LEU A 208 0.48 5.19 44.42
N GLN A 209 -0.04 6.08 45.26
CA GLN A 209 -1.12 7.01 44.90
C GLN A 209 -0.69 7.96 43.76
N ALA A 210 0.51 8.52 43.81
CA ALA A 210 1.04 9.35 42.72
C ALA A 210 1.13 8.58 41.40
N LEU A 211 1.68 7.36 41.41
CA LEU A 211 1.78 6.50 40.21
C LEU A 211 0.40 6.12 39.64
N LEU A 212 -0.57 5.81 40.49
CA LEU A 212 -1.96 5.56 40.05
C LEU A 212 -2.56 6.81 39.40
N GLY A 213 -2.32 8.00 39.96
CA GLY A 213 -2.74 9.29 39.37
C GLY A 213 -2.09 9.57 38.01
N GLU A 214 -0.78 9.36 37.88
CA GLU A 214 -0.05 9.52 36.62
C GLU A 214 -0.57 8.57 35.52
N VAL A 215 -0.77 7.28 35.84
CA VAL A 215 -1.34 6.30 34.92
C VAL A 215 -2.79 6.62 34.58
N GLY A 216 -3.59 7.09 35.55
CA GLY A 216 -4.94 7.57 35.32
C GLY A 216 -5.02 8.73 34.33
N ALA A 217 -4.15 9.73 34.49
CA ALA A 217 -4.05 10.87 33.58
C ALA A 217 -3.69 10.44 32.15
N LEU A 218 -2.72 9.53 31.99
CA LEU A 218 -2.33 8.95 30.69
C LEU A 218 -3.49 8.17 30.04
N LEU A 219 -4.27 7.43 30.83
CA LEU A 219 -5.45 6.68 30.36
C LEU A 219 -6.70 7.55 30.17
N GLN A 220 -6.63 8.84 30.53
CA GLN A 220 -7.75 9.79 30.53
C GLN A 220 -8.93 9.30 31.38
N LEU A 221 -8.62 8.71 32.54
CA LEU A 221 -9.56 8.49 33.64
C LEU A 221 -9.74 9.82 34.37
N GLY A 222 -10.87 10.50 34.17
CA GLY A 222 -11.19 11.81 34.75
C GLY A 222 -11.48 11.82 36.25
N LEU A 223 -10.82 10.94 37.01
CA LEU A 223 -10.99 10.75 38.45
C LEU A 223 -9.76 11.29 39.17
N SER A 224 -9.95 11.98 40.30
CA SER A 224 -8.85 12.62 41.05
C SER A 224 -7.88 11.63 41.69
N MET A 225 -8.33 10.40 41.94
CA MET A 225 -7.53 9.25 42.40
C MET A 225 -8.12 7.97 41.79
N PRO A 226 -7.57 7.44 40.69
CA PRO A 226 -8.07 6.21 40.09
C PRO A 226 -7.66 4.96 40.88
N THR A 227 -8.48 3.92 40.80
CA THR A 227 -8.12 2.59 41.33
C THR A 227 -7.33 1.76 40.33
N GLU A 228 -6.60 0.74 40.81
CA GLU A 228 -5.90 -0.22 39.97
C GLU A 228 -6.87 -0.98 39.05
N GLU A 229 -8.07 -1.27 39.55
CA GLU A 229 -9.14 -1.98 38.84
C GLU A 229 -9.73 -1.14 37.69
N GLU A 230 -9.95 0.16 37.89
CA GLU A 230 -10.34 1.11 36.83
C GLU A 230 -9.26 1.23 35.74
N ILE A 231 -7.98 1.29 36.16
CA ILE A 231 -6.82 1.34 35.26
C ILE A 231 -6.74 0.09 34.39
N LEU A 232 -6.86 -1.10 34.99
CA LEU A 232 -6.87 -2.38 34.29
C LEU A 232 -8.07 -2.52 33.36
N GLN A 233 -9.27 -2.13 33.81
CA GLN A 233 -10.48 -2.14 32.98
C GLN A 233 -10.32 -1.22 31.77
N ARG A 234 -9.82 0.01 31.96
CA ARG A 234 -9.58 0.99 30.90
C ARG A 234 -8.50 0.55 29.91
N LEU A 235 -7.45 -0.11 30.38
CA LEU A 235 -6.42 -0.73 29.53
C LEU A 235 -7.01 -1.86 28.67
N GLY A 236 -7.80 -2.76 29.27
CA GLY A 236 -8.52 -3.81 28.54
C GLY A 236 -9.45 -3.24 27.48
N ASP A 237 -10.18 -2.17 27.81
CA ASP A 237 -11.06 -1.44 26.88
C ASP A 237 -10.29 -0.83 25.69
N LEU A 238 -9.10 -0.27 25.93
CA LEU A 238 -8.22 0.26 24.88
C LEU A 238 -7.63 -0.86 24.02
N CYS A 239 -7.23 -2.00 24.60
CA CYS A 239 -6.76 -3.16 23.85
C CYS A 239 -7.87 -3.71 22.93
N ASN A 240 -9.08 -3.92 23.46
CA ASN A 240 -10.25 -4.37 22.71
C ASN A 240 -10.60 -3.42 21.55
N ARG A 241 -10.47 -2.10 21.75
CA ARG A 241 -10.67 -1.09 20.69
C ARG A 241 -9.56 -1.17 19.64
N GLN A 242 -8.30 -1.35 20.05
CA GLN A 242 -7.17 -1.46 19.15
C GLN A 242 -7.23 -2.73 18.28
N GLU A 243 -7.67 -3.86 18.83
CA GLU A 243 -7.89 -5.11 18.07
C GLU A 243 -9.01 -4.97 17.04
N ARG A 244 -10.15 -4.37 17.43
CA ARG A 244 -11.22 -4.04 16.47
C ARG A 244 -10.73 -3.12 15.36
N MET A 245 -9.90 -2.13 15.69
CA MET A 245 -9.35 -1.19 14.70
C MET A 245 -8.30 -1.84 13.78
N LYS A 246 -7.52 -2.82 14.26
CA LYS A 246 -6.69 -3.69 13.40
C LYS A 246 -7.53 -4.50 12.42
N ALA A 247 -8.56 -5.20 12.90
CA ALA A 247 -9.43 -6.01 12.05
C ALA A 247 -10.18 -5.15 10.99
N ILE A 248 -10.60 -3.94 11.34
CA ILE A 248 -11.17 -2.98 10.38
C ILE A 248 -10.12 -2.50 9.37
N LYS A 249 -8.87 -2.26 9.79
CA LYS A 249 -7.78 -1.90 8.88
C LYS A 249 -7.49 -3.04 7.89
N GLU A 250 -7.41 -4.28 8.37
CA GLU A 250 -7.18 -5.49 7.55
C GLU A 250 -8.32 -5.74 6.54
N GLU A 251 -9.59 -5.49 6.94
CA GLU A 251 -10.75 -5.48 6.04
C GLU A 251 -10.61 -4.41 4.95
N MET A 252 -10.24 -3.17 5.32
CA MET A 252 -10.09 -2.08 4.36
C MET A 252 -8.89 -2.27 3.43
N GLU A 253 -7.77 -2.83 3.91
CA GLU A 253 -6.60 -3.14 3.09
C GLU A 253 -6.94 -4.24 2.06
N ARG A 254 -7.63 -5.31 2.45
CA ARG A 254 -8.14 -6.32 1.51
C ARG A 254 -9.12 -5.73 0.48
N ARG A 255 -10.02 -4.83 0.90
CA ARG A 255 -10.94 -4.12 -0.02
C ARG A 255 -10.18 -3.26 -1.03
N LEU A 256 -9.13 -2.56 -0.60
CA LEU A 256 -8.27 -1.77 -1.48
C LEU A 256 -7.51 -2.65 -2.48
N SER A 257 -6.99 -3.81 -2.06
CA SER A 257 -6.40 -4.80 -2.97
C SER A 257 -7.41 -5.27 -4.01
N GLN A 258 -8.60 -5.70 -3.59
CA GLN A 258 -9.65 -6.17 -4.50
C GLN A 258 -10.07 -5.09 -5.52
N VAL A 259 -10.31 -3.85 -5.07
CA VAL A 259 -10.65 -2.75 -5.98
C VAL A 259 -9.50 -2.42 -6.93
N SER A 260 -8.25 -2.54 -6.49
CA SER A 260 -7.07 -2.35 -7.36
C SER A 260 -6.96 -3.45 -8.43
N GLU A 261 -7.25 -4.70 -8.08
CA GLU A 261 -7.32 -5.83 -9.02
C GLU A 261 -8.46 -5.66 -10.03
N ASP A 262 -9.68 -5.33 -9.56
CA ASP A 262 -10.84 -5.09 -10.42
C ASP A 262 -10.63 -3.91 -11.39
N VAL A 263 -10.01 -2.82 -10.94
CA VAL A 263 -9.64 -1.68 -11.81
C VAL A 263 -8.58 -2.07 -12.84
N SER A 264 -7.56 -2.85 -12.44
CA SER A 264 -6.51 -3.30 -13.37
C SER A 264 -7.09 -4.22 -14.46
N ARG A 265 -7.99 -5.11 -14.07
CA ARG A 265 -8.74 -5.97 -15.00
C ARG A 265 -9.65 -5.17 -15.94
N GLN A 266 -10.28 -4.09 -15.45
CA GLN A 266 -11.07 -3.20 -16.30
C GLN A 266 -10.20 -2.45 -17.31
N THR A 267 -9.02 -1.95 -16.93
CA THR A 267 -8.14 -1.23 -17.89
C THR A 267 -7.58 -2.16 -18.96
N GLU A 268 -7.25 -3.42 -18.64
CA GLU A 268 -6.90 -4.45 -19.63
C GLU A 268 -8.04 -4.72 -20.61
N LEU A 269 -9.27 -4.92 -20.11
CA LEU A 269 -10.45 -5.18 -20.94
C LEU A 269 -10.79 -3.96 -21.82
N HIS A 270 -10.69 -2.74 -21.30
CA HIS A 270 -10.86 -1.51 -22.07
C HIS A 270 -9.79 -1.36 -23.15
N HIS A 271 -8.53 -1.66 -22.87
CA HIS A 271 -7.45 -1.60 -23.85
C HIS A 271 -7.66 -2.64 -24.98
N SER A 272 -8.04 -3.87 -24.65
CA SER A 272 -8.40 -4.91 -25.62
C SER A 272 -9.65 -4.55 -26.45
N ALA A 273 -10.63 -3.87 -25.85
CA ALA A 273 -11.79 -3.37 -26.58
C ALA A 273 -11.42 -2.23 -27.55
N LEU A 274 -10.59 -1.29 -27.11
CA LEU A 274 -10.10 -0.17 -27.93
C LEU A 274 -9.26 -0.66 -29.12
N GLN A 275 -8.34 -1.61 -28.90
CA GLN A 275 -7.54 -2.19 -29.97
C GLN A 275 -8.41 -2.88 -31.04
N ARG A 276 -9.47 -3.60 -30.62
CA ARG A 276 -10.43 -4.22 -31.55
C ARG A 276 -11.29 -3.18 -32.28
N ALA A 277 -11.66 -2.08 -31.64
CA ALA A 277 -12.35 -0.98 -32.29
C ALA A 277 -11.48 -0.33 -33.37
N GLN A 278 -10.22 -0.01 -33.05
CA GLN A 278 -9.26 0.57 -34.00
C GLN A 278 -8.99 -0.34 -35.21
N LEU A 279 -8.89 -1.66 -35.00
CA LEU A 279 -8.76 -2.62 -36.11
C LEU A 279 -10.02 -2.69 -36.98
N ALA A 280 -11.22 -2.56 -36.39
CA ALA A 280 -12.47 -2.50 -37.14
C ALA A 280 -12.62 -1.17 -37.90
N GLU A 281 -12.23 -0.04 -37.31
CA GLU A 281 -12.17 1.27 -37.98
C GLU A 281 -11.22 1.23 -39.19
N GLN A 282 -10.04 0.64 -39.06
CA GLN A 282 -9.09 0.45 -40.17
C GLN A 282 -9.66 -0.43 -41.29
N GLN A 283 -10.38 -1.50 -40.95
CA GLN A 283 -11.07 -2.34 -41.94
C GLN A 283 -12.21 -1.60 -42.65
N VAL A 284 -12.95 -0.73 -41.94
CA VAL A 284 -13.97 0.12 -42.56
C VAL A 284 -13.35 1.13 -43.51
N THR A 285 -12.22 1.76 -43.15
CA THR A 285 -11.55 2.71 -44.06
C THR A 285 -11.00 2.03 -45.32
N ASP A 286 -10.34 0.87 -45.21
CA ASP A 286 -9.84 0.12 -46.38
C ASP A 286 -10.98 -0.31 -47.33
N LEU A 287 -12.11 -0.74 -46.77
CA LEU A 287 -13.31 -1.08 -47.54
C LEU A 287 -13.95 0.16 -48.17
N SER A 288 -13.99 1.31 -47.49
CA SER A 288 -14.50 2.57 -48.05
C SER A 288 -13.63 3.11 -49.19
N ASP A 289 -12.31 3.16 -49.03
CA ASP A 289 -11.38 3.60 -50.06
C ASP A 289 -11.46 2.69 -51.31
N ARG A 290 -11.57 1.38 -51.09
CA ARG A 290 -11.75 0.38 -52.16
C ARG A 290 -13.11 0.49 -52.86
N LEU A 291 -14.19 0.77 -52.13
CA LEU A 291 -15.51 1.04 -52.73
C LEU A 291 -15.47 2.30 -53.58
N GLN A 292 -14.89 3.39 -53.08
CA GLN A 292 -14.73 4.64 -53.84
C GLN A 292 -13.91 4.44 -55.12
N GLY A 293 -12.86 3.59 -55.08
CA GLY A 293 -12.11 3.18 -56.27
C GLY A 293 -12.98 2.46 -57.31
N LEU A 294 -13.77 1.48 -56.88
CA LEU A 294 -14.69 0.73 -57.76
C LEU A 294 -15.84 1.59 -58.30
N GLU A 295 -16.34 2.54 -57.52
CA GLU A 295 -17.31 3.55 -57.97
C GLU A 295 -16.71 4.45 -59.07
N ALA A 296 -15.45 4.89 -58.91
CA ALA A 296 -14.75 5.66 -59.94
C ALA A 296 -14.51 4.85 -61.23
N GLU A 297 -14.10 3.57 -61.11
CA GLU A 297 -13.98 2.66 -62.26
C GLU A 297 -15.33 2.48 -62.98
N LEU A 298 -16.42 2.27 -62.23
CA LEU A 298 -17.76 2.15 -62.80
C LEU A 298 -18.18 3.41 -63.55
N MET A 299 -17.99 4.59 -62.96
CA MET A 299 -18.32 5.88 -63.59
C MET A 299 -17.51 6.13 -64.88
N THR A 300 -16.23 5.75 -64.93
CA THR A 300 -15.45 5.84 -66.19
C THR A 300 -15.94 4.84 -67.24
N SER A 301 -16.33 3.62 -66.83
CA SER A 301 -16.93 2.61 -67.71
C SER A 301 -18.27 3.07 -68.31
N ASP A 302 -19.14 3.69 -67.50
CA ASP A 302 -20.40 4.29 -67.96
C ASP A 302 -20.15 5.40 -69.00
N VAL A 303 -19.23 6.33 -68.74
CA VAL A 303 -18.83 7.38 -69.69
C VAL A 303 -18.27 6.79 -71.00
N HIS A 304 -17.48 5.71 -70.93
CA HIS A 304 -17.00 5.01 -72.12
C HIS A 304 -18.11 4.33 -72.91
N ARG A 305 -19.06 3.66 -72.23
CA ARG A 305 -20.23 3.04 -72.90
C ARG A 305 -21.09 4.10 -73.58
N ASP A 306 -21.34 5.22 -72.92
CA ASP A 306 -22.20 6.27 -73.45
C ASP A 306 -21.53 6.98 -74.64
N GLY A 307 -20.20 7.15 -74.61
CA GLY A 307 -19.42 7.58 -75.78
C GLY A 307 -19.48 6.61 -76.96
N LEU A 308 -19.41 5.30 -76.72
CA LEU A 308 -19.60 4.27 -77.76
C LEU A 308 -21.04 4.26 -78.31
N SER A 309 -22.04 4.47 -77.45
CA SER A 309 -23.45 4.60 -77.82
C SER A 309 -23.68 5.82 -78.72
N HIS A 310 -23.10 6.97 -78.37
CA HIS A 310 -23.18 8.18 -79.18
C HIS A 310 -22.50 8.01 -80.55
N ASN A 311 -21.29 7.43 -80.59
CA ASN A 311 -20.62 7.11 -81.85
C ASN A 311 -21.46 6.17 -82.73
N ARG A 312 -22.09 5.14 -82.13
CA ARG A 312 -23.00 4.25 -82.85
C ARG A 312 -24.19 5.00 -83.46
N GLN A 313 -24.82 5.92 -82.71
CA GLN A 313 -25.92 6.75 -83.23
C GLN A 313 -25.50 7.60 -84.43
N ILE A 314 -24.30 8.19 -84.40
CA ILE A 314 -23.74 8.95 -85.53
C ILE A 314 -23.56 8.03 -86.76
N TYR A 315 -23.03 6.82 -86.57
CA TYR A 315 -22.86 5.86 -87.67
C TYR A 315 -24.20 5.32 -88.22
N GLU A 316 -25.21 5.12 -87.37
CA GLU A 316 -26.56 4.73 -87.80
C GLU A 316 -27.23 5.85 -88.62
N GLN A 317 -27.13 7.11 -88.19
CA GLN A 317 -27.59 8.28 -88.97
C GLN A 317 -26.83 8.46 -90.30
N PHE A 318 -25.53 8.15 -90.33
CA PHE A 318 -24.75 8.18 -91.57
C PHE A 318 -25.20 7.09 -92.56
N LEU A 319 -25.42 5.85 -92.09
CA LEU A 319 -25.97 4.79 -92.95
C LEU A 319 -27.39 5.10 -93.42
N GLU A 320 -28.17 5.85 -92.64
CA GLU A 320 -29.48 6.35 -93.04
C GLU A 320 -29.39 7.30 -94.22
N GLN A 321 -28.65 8.40 -94.09
CA GLN A 321 -28.43 9.35 -95.18
C GLN A 321 -27.81 8.69 -96.42
N LEU A 322 -26.95 7.68 -96.23
CA LEU A 322 -26.36 6.93 -97.35
C LEU A 322 -27.37 5.98 -98.01
N SER A 323 -28.31 5.41 -97.25
CA SER A 323 -29.44 4.62 -97.80
C SER A 323 -30.29 5.49 -98.72
N GLU A 324 -30.60 6.73 -98.30
CA GLU A 324 -31.47 7.65 -99.04
C GLU A 324 -30.87 8.02 -100.40
N ARG A 325 -29.56 8.29 -100.41
CA ARG A 325 -28.82 8.61 -101.64
C ARG A 325 -28.73 7.40 -102.59
N MET A 326 -28.67 6.18 -102.04
CA MET A 326 -28.66 4.92 -102.81
C MET A 326 -30.06 4.40 -103.19
N LYS A 327 -31.11 5.00 -102.63
CA LYS A 327 -32.53 4.64 -102.77
C LYS A 327 -32.83 3.20 -102.37
N VAL A 328 -32.47 2.83 -101.14
CA VAL A 328 -32.70 1.47 -100.58
C VAL A 328 -33.48 1.48 -99.26
N ASP A 329 -34.07 2.61 -98.91
CA ASP A 329 -34.59 2.93 -97.57
C ASP A 329 -35.68 1.97 -97.09
N GLY A 330 -36.68 1.70 -97.93
CA GLY A 330 -37.77 0.76 -97.63
C GLY A 330 -37.37 -0.72 -97.53
N ILE A 331 -36.07 -1.03 -97.63
CA ILE A 331 -35.48 -2.32 -97.24
C ILE A 331 -34.51 -2.11 -96.07
N ALA A 332 -33.85 -0.95 -96.00
CA ALA A 332 -32.85 -0.60 -95.00
C ALA A 332 -33.42 -0.22 -93.62
N THR A 333 -34.69 0.19 -93.50
CA THR A 333 -35.32 0.54 -92.20
C THR A 333 -35.38 -0.62 -91.22
N ASP A 334 -35.57 -1.84 -91.72
CA ASP A 334 -35.82 -3.03 -90.91
C ASP A 334 -34.51 -3.83 -90.68
N LEU A 335 -33.37 -3.32 -91.17
CA LEU A 335 -32.07 -3.98 -91.11
C LEU A 335 -31.14 -3.33 -90.07
N GLY A 336 -30.63 -4.17 -89.16
CA GLY A 336 -29.54 -3.77 -88.27
C GLY A 336 -28.27 -3.33 -89.02
N TYR A 337 -27.45 -2.52 -88.36
CA TYR A 337 -26.28 -1.83 -88.89
C TYR A 337 -25.46 -2.63 -89.93
N ASP A 338 -25.01 -3.83 -89.58
CA ASP A 338 -24.17 -4.65 -90.45
C ASP A 338 -24.89 -5.07 -91.74
N MET A 339 -26.18 -5.41 -91.65
CA MET A 339 -26.97 -5.80 -92.81
C MET A 339 -27.32 -4.58 -93.68
N ARG A 340 -27.55 -3.41 -93.08
CA ARG A 340 -27.71 -2.13 -93.78
C ARG A 340 -26.45 -1.77 -94.57
N LEU A 341 -25.27 -1.96 -93.98
CA LEU A 341 -23.98 -1.78 -94.64
C LEU A 341 -23.78 -2.75 -95.82
N GLN A 342 -24.06 -4.05 -95.64
CA GLN A 342 -23.96 -5.04 -96.73
C GLN A 342 -24.95 -4.77 -97.88
N LEU A 343 -26.15 -4.28 -97.58
CA LEU A 343 -27.14 -3.85 -98.58
C LEU A 343 -26.62 -2.65 -99.39
N ILE A 344 -26.06 -1.64 -98.73
CA ILE A 344 -25.48 -0.46 -99.38
C ILE A 344 -24.30 -0.84 -100.29
N LEU A 345 -23.40 -1.73 -99.83
CA LEU A 345 -22.28 -2.24 -100.65
C LEU A 345 -22.79 -3.01 -101.87
N SER A 346 -23.73 -3.92 -101.68
CA SER A 346 -24.39 -4.68 -102.76
C SER A 346 -25.07 -3.76 -103.77
N ARG A 347 -25.68 -2.66 -103.31
CA ARG A 347 -26.32 -1.65 -104.14
C ARG A 347 -25.30 -0.83 -104.95
N ALA A 348 -24.19 -0.42 -104.33
CA ALA A 348 -23.12 0.29 -105.02
C ALA A 348 -22.52 -0.56 -106.15
N GLU A 349 -22.26 -1.85 -105.89
CA GLU A 349 -21.83 -2.79 -106.93
C GLU A 349 -22.83 -2.92 -108.09
N GLN A 350 -24.12 -2.98 -107.80
CA GLN A 350 -25.17 -3.03 -108.85
C GLN A 350 -25.16 -1.77 -109.71
N LEU A 351 -25.05 -0.58 -109.10
CA LEU A 351 -25.01 0.69 -109.82
C LEU A 351 -23.78 0.78 -110.74
N VAL A 352 -22.59 0.41 -110.25
CA VAL A 352 -21.37 0.36 -111.09
C VAL A 352 -21.50 -0.62 -112.25
N LYS A 353 -22.14 -1.79 -112.05
CA LYS A 353 -22.41 -2.76 -113.11
C LYS A 353 -23.38 -2.19 -114.16
N LEU A 354 -24.43 -1.49 -113.74
CA LEU A 354 -25.41 -0.85 -114.63
C LEU A 354 -24.81 0.31 -115.44
N GLU A 355 -24.03 1.20 -114.80
CA GLU A 355 -23.31 2.27 -115.47
C GLU A 355 -22.29 1.71 -116.48
N GLY A 356 -21.58 0.63 -116.12
CA GLY A 356 -20.68 -0.10 -117.01
C GLY A 356 -21.40 -0.62 -118.26
N THR A 357 -22.57 -1.23 -118.12
CA THR A 357 -23.38 -1.67 -119.27
C THR A 357 -23.86 -0.50 -120.13
N ALA A 358 -24.39 0.57 -119.53
CA ALA A 358 -24.87 1.75 -120.26
C ALA A 358 -23.74 2.47 -121.03
N LEU A 359 -22.52 2.50 -120.46
CA LEU A 359 -21.33 3.04 -121.12
C LEU A 359 -20.91 2.19 -122.34
N VAL A 360 -20.98 0.86 -122.24
CA VAL A 360 -20.72 -0.05 -123.36
C VAL A 360 -21.78 0.10 -124.45
N GLU A 361 -23.06 0.16 -124.09
CA GLU A 361 -24.17 0.40 -125.03
C GLU A 361 -23.99 1.74 -125.76
N SER A 362 -23.76 2.83 -125.03
CA SER A 362 -23.47 4.16 -125.58
C SER A 362 -22.26 4.14 -126.55
N LYS A 363 -21.16 3.46 -126.17
CA LYS A 363 -19.98 3.27 -127.03
C LYS A 363 -20.28 2.49 -128.30
N THR A 364 -21.11 1.44 -128.23
CA THR A 364 -21.51 0.69 -129.44
C THR A 364 -22.49 1.47 -130.32
N LEU A 365 -23.40 2.26 -129.73
CA LEU A 365 -24.29 3.16 -130.47
C LEU A 365 -23.50 4.23 -131.22
N ALA A 366 -22.54 4.88 -130.55
CA ALA A 366 -21.63 5.85 -131.16
C ALA A 366 -20.81 5.24 -132.32
N HIS A 367 -20.25 4.03 -132.14
CA HIS A 367 -19.53 3.34 -133.22
C HIS A 367 -20.44 2.92 -134.39
N ASN A 368 -21.69 2.53 -134.11
CA ASN A 368 -22.69 2.23 -135.15
C ASN A 368 -23.12 3.50 -135.92
N GLN A 369 -23.25 4.64 -135.24
CA GLN A 369 -23.48 5.94 -135.87
C GLN A 369 -22.27 6.35 -136.73
N GLN A 370 -21.05 6.22 -136.22
CA GLN A 370 -19.80 6.46 -136.95
C GLN A 370 -19.70 5.60 -138.22
N ARG A 371 -20.09 4.32 -138.16
CA ARG A 371 -20.16 3.43 -139.33
C ARG A 371 -21.23 3.87 -140.34
N LYS A 372 -22.42 4.25 -139.89
CA LYS A 372 -23.49 4.79 -140.76
C LYS A 372 -23.05 6.07 -141.47
N LEU A 373 -22.41 6.99 -140.75
CA LEU A 373 -21.85 8.23 -141.31
C LEU A 373 -20.77 7.93 -142.37
N LYS A 374 -19.86 6.98 -142.12
CA LYS A 374 -18.87 6.56 -143.13
C LYS A 374 -19.53 6.04 -144.40
N ILE A 375 -20.50 5.13 -144.30
CA ILE A 375 -21.24 4.58 -145.46
C ILE A 375 -22.03 5.67 -146.20
N GLN A 376 -22.60 6.65 -145.48
CA GLN A 376 -23.27 7.80 -146.10
C GLN A 376 -22.28 8.72 -146.84
N LYS A 377 -21.07 8.91 -146.31
CA LYS A 377 -19.98 9.67 -146.95
C LYS A 377 -19.49 8.99 -148.22
N GLU A 378 -19.20 7.68 -148.17
CA GLU A 378 -18.80 6.88 -149.34
C GLU A 378 -19.88 6.89 -150.45
N ARG A 379 -21.16 6.87 -150.06
CA ARG A 379 -22.30 7.02 -151.00
C ARG A 379 -22.44 8.43 -151.58
N LEU A 380 -22.00 9.46 -150.86
CA LEU A 380 -21.99 10.84 -151.36
C LEU A 380 -20.85 11.01 -152.37
N GLU A 381 -19.64 10.60 -152.01
CA GLU A 381 -18.43 10.63 -152.86
C GLU A 381 -18.65 9.86 -154.17
N SER A 382 -19.30 8.69 -154.11
CA SER A 382 -19.70 7.91 -155.29
C SER A 382 -20.70 8.64 -156.19
N LYS A 383 -21.65 9.39 -155.61
CA LYS A 383 -22.59 10.23 -156.38
C LYS A 383 -21.92 11.47 -156.96
N GLU A 384 -20.98 12.08 -156.25
CA GLU A 384 -20.20 13.22 -156.73
C GLU A 384 -19.34 12.82 -157.93
N LEU A 385 -18.65 11.68 -157.86
CA LEU A 385 -17.89 11.12 -158.99
C LEU A 385 -18.79 10.76 -160.17
N HIS A 386 -20.02 10.27 -159.93
CA HIS A 386 -21.00 10.07 -161.00
C HIS A 386 -21.49 11.40 -161.62
N MET A 387 -21.73 12.44 -160.80
CA MET A 387 -22.06 13.78 -161.30
C MET A 387 -20.91 14.39 -162.10
N GLU A 388 -19.65 14.18 -161.70
CA GLU A 388 -18.49 14.56 -162.51
C GLU A 388 -18.45 13.84 -163.85
N LEU A 389 -18.67 12.52 -163.87
CA LEU A 389 -18.69 11.74 -165.11
C LEU A 389 -19.80 12.22 -166.06
N LEU A 390 -20.99 12.52 -165.52
CA LEU A 390 -22.09 13.11 -166.28
C LEU A 390 -21.75 14.52 -166.80
N ARG A 391 -21.13 15.38 -165.99
CA ARG A 391 -20.67 16.72 -166.42
C ARG A 391 -19.65 16.62 -167.54
N ARG A 392 -18.67 15.70 -167.45
CA ARG A 392 -17.72 15.42 -168.53
C ARG A 392 -18.44 14.95 -169.79
N LYS A 393 -19.38 13.99 -169.68
CA LYS A 393 -20.10 13.49 -170.86
C LYS A 393 -21.03 14.52 -171.50
N VAL A 394 -21.60 15.45 -170.72
CA VAL A 394 -22.30 16.62 -171.28
C VAL A 394 -21.33 17.51 -172.06
N SER A 395 -20.14 17.80 -171.52
CA SER A 395 -19.11 18.59 -172.23
C SER A 395 -18.66 17.92 -173.53
N GLU A 396 -18.40 16.60 -173.51
CA GLU A 396 -18.08 15.82 -174.71
C GLU A 396 -19.21 15.88 -175.76
N LEU A 397 -20.47 15.75 -175.34
CA LEU A 397 -21.62 15.81 -176.25
C LEU A 397 -21.85 17.23 -176.81
N GLU A 398 -21.51 18.28 -176.06
CA GLU A 398 -21.48 19.64 -176.58
C GLU A 398 -20.35 19.84 -177.60
N GLU A 399 -19.17 19.24 -177.40
CA GLU A 399 -18.07 19.26 -178.37
C GLU A 399 -18.36 18.43 -179.62
N GLU A 400 -18.96 17.25 -179.49
CA GLU A 400 -19.53 16.49 -180.60
C GLU A 400 -20.58 17.31 -181.37
N LYS A 401 -21.42 18.08 -180.68
CA LYS A 401 -22.41 18.96 -181.33
C LYS A 401 -21.73 20.11 -182.07
N ARG A 402 -20.76 20.81 -181.45
CA ARG A 402 -19.97 21.90 -182.06
C ARG A 402 -19.25 21.40 -183.33
N THR A 403 -18.59 20.25 -183.25
CA THR A 403 -17.85 19.65 -184.38
C THR A 403 -18.79 19.16 -185.49
N ARG A 404 -19.92 18.52 -185.18
CA ARG A 404 -20.95 18.16 -186.19
C ARG A 404 -21.51 19.40 -186.89
N SER A 405 -21.74 20.51 -186.16
CA SER A 405 -22.16 21.78 -186.77
C SER A 405 -21.09 22.38 -187.69
N ALA A 406 -19.81 22.33 -187.31
CA ALA A 406 -18.71 22.77 -188.17
C ALA A 406 -18.57 21.91 -189.45
N LEU A 407 -18.72 20.59 -189.34
CA LEU A 407 -18.73 19.68 -190.50
C LEU A 407 -19.93 19.91 -191.42
N ALA A 408 -21.10 20.28 -190.87
CA ALA A 408 -22.26 20.67 -191.67
C ALA A 408 -21.99 21.95 -192.49
N MET A 409 -21.36 22.97 -191.89
CA MET A 409 -20.95 24.18 -192.61
C MET A 409 -19.95 23.87 -193.73
N GLN A 410 -18.92 23.05 -193.45
CA GLN A 410 -17.96 22.62 -194.49
C GLN A 410 -18.63 21.86 -195.64
N ARG A 411 -19.64 21.03 -195.34
CA ARG A 411 -20.45 20.34 -196.37
C ARG A 411 -21.22 21.35 -197.23
N ASP A 412 -21.77 22.40 -196.66
CA ASP A 412 -22.53 23.38 -197.43
C ASP A 412 -21.63 24.32 -198.26
N ASP A 413 -20.43 24.65 -197.79
CA ASP A 413 -19.38 25.26 -198.63
C ASP A 413 -18.95 24.34 -199.78
N ALA A 414 -18.82 23.03 -199.52
CA ALA A 414 -18.58 22.02 -200.56
C ALA A 414 -19.75 21.93 -201.55
N ASN A 415 -21.00 22.01 -201.09
CA ASN A 415 -22.19 22.04 -201.95
C ASN A 415 -22.23 23.32 -202.81
N VAL A 416 -21.87 24.48 -202.26
CA VAL A 416 -21.81 25.77 -202.99
C VAL A 416 -20.69 25.77 -204.03
N THR A 417 -19.51 25.21 -203.70
CA THR A 417 -18.41 25.09 -204.67
C THR A 417 -18.70 24.05 -205.75
N ALA A 418 -19.31 22.91 -205.42
CA ALA A 418 -19.79 21.94 -206.41
C ALA A 418 -20.81 22.56 -207.37
N ARG A 419 -21.80 23.33 -206.87
CA ARG A 419 -22.76 24.08 -207.71
C ARG A 419 -22.09 25.12 -208.62
N LYS A 420 -20.98 25.74 -208.19
CA LYS A 420 -20.19 26.65 -209.04
C LYS A 420 -19.44 25.90 -210.15
N MET A 421 -18.95 24.68 -209.89
CA MET A 421 -18.28 23.85 -210.90
C MET A 421 -19.29 23.25 -211.89
N GLN A 422 -20.46 22.82 -211.42
CA GLN A 422 -21.57 22.36 -212.27
C GLN A 422 -21.92 23.41 -213.35
N LYS A 423 -22.04 24.69 -212.96
CA LYS A 423 -22.26 25.83 -213.89
C LYS A 423 -21.09 26.13 -214.84
N LYS A 424 -19.89 25.59 -214.60
CA LYS A 424 -18.80 25.61 -215.60
C LYS A 424 -18.93 24.46 -216.59
N VAL A 425 -19.31 23.27 -216.13
CA VAL A 425 -19.55 22.10 -216.99
C VAL A 425 -20.69 22.38 -217.98
N GLU A 426 -21.78 23.00 -217.52
CA GLU A 426 -22.91 23.42 -218.37
C GLU A 426 -22.47 24.32 -219.53
N ARG A 427 -21.66 25.36 -219.27
CA ARG A 427 -21.12 26.26 -220.33
C ARG A 427 -20.20 25.53 -221.31
N LEU A 428 -19.31 24.66 -220.79
CA LEU A 428 -18.42 23.86 -221.63
C LEU A 428 -19.20 22.85 -222.50
N GLN A 429 -20.40 22.43 -222.07
CA GLN A 429 -21.30 21.61 -222.89
C GLN A 429 -21.99 22.43 -223.99
N GLU A 430 -22.34 23.70 -223.75
CA GLU A 430 -22.85 24.62 -224.78
C GLU A 430 -21.78 24.92 -225.84
N GLU A 431 -20.54 25.20 -225.42
CA GLU A 431 -19.37 25.39 -226.31
C GLU A 431 -19.06 24.13 -227.14
N LEU A 432 -19.12 22.94 -226.53
CA LEU A 432 -18.98 21.67 -227.24
C LEU A 432 -20.17 21.39 -228.19
N GLY A 433 -21.36 21.91 -227.87
CA GLY A 433 -22.55 21.83 -228.70
C GLY A 433 -22.40 22.58 -230.02
N SER A 434 -21.99 23.84 -229.97
CA SER A 434 -21.77 24.65 -231.19
C SER A 434 -20.64 24.08 -232.06
N SER A 435 -19.56 23.56 -231.46
CA SER A 435 -18.48 22.88 -232.18
C SER A 435 -18.94 21.60 -232.91
N LYS A 436 -19.93 20.87 -232.38
CA LYS A 436 -20.50 19.70 -233.08
C LYS A 436 -21.29 20.08 -234.33
N VAL A 437 -21.97 21.22 -234.33
CA VAL A 437 -22.76 21.70 -235.48
C VAL A 437 -21.85 22.00 -236.68
N SER A 438 -20.73 22.70 -236.47
CA SER A 438 -19.77 22.97 -237.55
C SER A 438 -19.04 21.71 -238.04
N ILE A 439 -18.80 20.72 -237.16
CA ILE A 439 -18.29 19.39 -237.57
C ILE A 439 -19.30 18.66 -238.48
N THR A 440 -20.61 18.82 -238.28
CA THR A 440 -21.62 18.25 -239.19
C THR A 440 -21.69 18.97 -240.54
N GLU A 441 -21.51 20.29 -240.60
CA GLU A 441 -21.40 21.02 -241.87
C GLU A 441 -20.16 20.60 -242.67
N LEU A 442 -19.00 20.46 -242.02
CA LEU A 442 -17.77 20.00 -242.68
C LEU A 442 -17.87 18.56 -243.21
N LYS A 443 -18.62 17.69 -242.52
CA LYS A 443 -18.89 16.33 -243.01
C LYS A 443 -19.74 16.30 -244.29
N ALA A 444 -20.61 17.28 -244.51
CA ALA A 444 -21.40 17.39 -245.74
C ALA A 444 -20.55 17.76 -246.97
N GLN A 445 -19.34 18.30 -246.77
CA GLN A 445 -18.41 18.67 -247.85
C GLN A 445 -17.49 17.50 -248.27
N LEU A 446 -17.17 16.58 -247.35
CA LEU A 446 -16.15 15.55 -247.55
C LEU A 446 -16.62 14.34 -248.37
N SER A 447 -17.93 14.10 -248.46
CA SER A 447 -18.50 13.00 -249.26
C SER A 447 -18.42 13.25 -250.77
N HIS A 448 -18.38 14.53 -251.19
CA HIS A 448 -18.48 14.94 -252.58
C HIS A 448 -17.20 14.74 -253.42
N THR A 449 -16.10 14.26 -252.82
CA THR A 449 -14.75 14.30 -253.43
C THR A 449 -14.10 12.95 -253.75
N ASN A 450 -14.68 11.82 -253.32
CA ASN A 450 -14.02 10.50 -253.42
C ASN A 450 -14.36 9.68 -254.69
N GLU A 451 -15.11 10.20 -255.65
CA GLU A 451 -15.66 9.43 -256.78
C GLU A 451 -14.68 9.17 -257.95
N LEU A 452 -13.41 9.63 -257.92
CA LEU A 452 -12.67 9.93 -259.16
C LEU A 452 -11.23 9.39 -259.38
N LYS A 453 -10.55 8.66 -258.48
CA LYS A 453 -9.09 8.34 -258.67
C LYS A 453 -8.58 6.98 -258.18
N VAL A 454 -8.45 5.99 -259.08
CA VAL A 454 -7.61 4.77 -258.90
C VAL A 454 -7.03 4.28 -260.24
N GLU A 455 -5.98 4.91 -260.78
CA GLU A 455 -5.32 4.41 -262.01
C GLU A 455 -3.80 4.75 -262.15
N GLY A 456 -2.94 3.73 -261.96
CA GLY A 456 -1.49 3.71 -262.31
C GLY A 456 -0.53 4.58 -261.48
N ARG A 457 0.82 4.44 -261.59
CA ARG A 457 1.70 3.32 -262.03
C ARG A 457 3.16 3.63 -261.58
N THR A 458 4.11 2.71 -261.69
CA THR A 458 5.48 2.83 -261.13
C THR A 458 6.63 2.86 -262.14
N ALA A 459 7.77 3.42 -261.70
CA ALA A 459 9.04 3.53 -262.44
C ALA A 459 10.27 3.41 -261.49
N GLN A 460 11.49 3.60 -262.01
CA GLN A 460 12.79 3.27 -261.39
C GLN A 460 13.85 4.36 -261.71
N ALA A 461 14.93 4.59 -260.93
CA ALA A 461 15.30 4.11 -259.58
C ALA A 461 16.35 5.08 -258.96
N HIS A 462 16.33 5.32 -257.63
CA HIS A 462 17.15 6.36 -256.98
C HIS A 462 17.62 6.07 -255.53
N THR A 463 18.84 6.58 -255.24
CA THR A 463 19.43 7.11 -253.98
C THR A 463 19.38 6.35 -252.63
N SER A 464 20.56 6.18 -252.01
CA SER A 464 20.80 5.91 -250.57
C SER A 464 22.30 6.12 -250.22
N SER A 465 22.76 6.57 -249.04
CA SER A 465 22.38 6.41 -247.60
C SER A 465 23.16 5.25 -246.90
N ARG A 466 23.33 5.15 -245.56
CA ARG A 466 22.49 5.62 -244.43
C ARG A 466 23.17 5.51 -243.03
N GLY A 467 22.63 6.26 -242.05
CA GLY A 467 22.46 5.80 -240.65
C GLY A 467 23.25 6.55 -239.57
N ARG A 468 22.90 6.48 -238.28
CA ARG A 468 21.73 5.95 -237.50
C ARG A 468 21.97 6.33 -236.01
N VAL A 469 21.05 6.33 -235.02
CA VAL A 469 19.57 6.39 -234.83
C VAL A 469 19.36 6.32 -233.28
N ILE A 470 18.22 6.63 -232.61
CA ILE A 470 16.84 7.01 -232.98
C ILE A 470 16.48 8.29 -232.22
#